data_AF-A0A1I7SND1-F1
#
_entry.id   AF-A0A1I7SND1-F1
#
_cell.length_a   1.000
_cell.length_b   1.000
_cell.length_c   1.000
_cell.angle_alpha   90.00
_cell.angle_beta   90.00
_cell.angle_gamma   90.00
#
_symmetry.space_group_name_H-M   'P 1'
#
loop_
_entity.id
_entity.type
_entity.pdbx_description
1 polymer ?
#
loop_
_entity_poly.entity_id
_entity_poly.type
_entity_poly.pdbx_seq_one_letter_code
_entity_poly.pdbx_strand_id
1 'polypeptide(L)'
;MENHHAAINLRATTLRKRSATASTSSYTCDLLSEALHCPQSIELSNDVETPIDNVRKLVLRDPIDHPPLFCEMMYLTTNPEEEEFDEEAELCWKQIGRWIKFKQVVEGDGTRFSRPHLTLLTVHAMLQV
;
A
#
# COMPACT_ATOMS: atom_id res chain seq x y z
N MET A 1 -16.06 25.81 -27.80
CA MET A 1 -15.80 24.58 -27.01
C MET A 1 -14.58 24.87 -26.16
N GLU A 2 -14.82 25.17 -24.89
CA GLU A 2 -13.83 25.68 -23.94
C GLU A 2 -12.92 24.55 -23.45
N ASN A 3 -11.61 24.77 -23.56
CA ASN A 3 -10.57 23.90 -23.03
C ASN A 3 -10.39 24.18 -21.53
N HIS A 4 -10.89 23.30 -20.66
CA HIS A 4 -10.56 23.32 -19.25
C HIS A 4 -9.21 22.65 -19.00
N HIS A 5 -8.14 23.45 -19.02
CA HIS A 5 -6.87 23.08 -18.40
C HIS A 5 -7.02 23.18 -16.88
N ALA A 6 -7.11 22.04 -16.20
CA ALA A 6 -6.99 21.99 -14.75
C ALA A 6 -5.52 22.22 -14.36
N ALA A 7 -5.20 23.44 -13.92
CA ALA A 7 -3.92 23.76 -13.33
C ALA A 7 -3.80 23.11 -11.95
N ILE A 8 -2.88 22.15 -11.81
CA ILE A 8 -2.52 21.57 -10.52
C ILE A 8 -1.64 22.59 -9.78
N ASN A 9 -2.23 23.30 -8.81
CA ASN A 9 -1.53 24.23 -7.94
C ASN A 9 -0.67 23.46 -6.93
N LEU A 10 0.62 23.31 -7.21
CA LEU A 10 1.62 22.88 -6.23
C LEU A 10 1.90 24.04 -5.26
N ARG A 11 1.17 24.09 -4.15
CA ARG A 11 1.55 24.95 -3.01
C ARG A 11 2.69 24.28 -2.25
N ALA A 12 3.83 24.96 -2.19
CA ALA A 12 4.95 24.59 -1.35
C ALA A 12 4.51 24.45 0.12
N THR A 13 4.63 23.25 0.66
CA THR A 13 4.45 22.97 2.09
C THR A 13 5.71 23.39 2.83
N THR A 14 5.67 24.59 3.42
CA THR A 14 6.65 25.00 4.42
C THR A 14 6.53 24.10 5.65
N LEU A 15 7.59 23.35 5.95
CA LEU A 15 7.74 22.59 7.19
C LEU A 15 7.55 23.54 8.39
N ARG A 16 6.38 23.47 9.04
CA ARG A 16 6.13 24.23 10.26
C ARG A 16 6.80 23.49 11.40
N LYS A 17 8.07 23.81 11.67
CA LYS A 17 8.76 23.44 12.91
C LYS A 17 7.96 24.03 14.07
N ARG A 18 7.09 23.24 14.71
CA ARG A 18 6.36 23.69 15.91
C ARG A 18 7.40 23.86 17.02
N SER A 19 7.80 25.12 17.25
CA SER A 19 8.57 25.50 18.41
C SER A 19 7.73 25.20 19.65
N ALA A 20 8.20 24.33 20.52
CA ALA A 20 7.62 24.10 21.83
C ALA A 20 7.87 25.33 22.71
N THR A 21 7.14 26.42 22.47
CA THR A 21 7.00 27.48 23.47
C THR A 21 5.93 27.02 24.44
N ALA A 22 6.40 26.50 25.57
CA ALA A 22 5.57 26.14 26.71
C ALA A 22 4.74 27.35 27.14
N SER A 23 3.43 27.30 26.88
CA SER A 23 2.44 28.06 27.63
C SER A 23 1.81 27.10 28.63
N THR A 24 1.91 27.46 29.90
CA THR A 24 1.38 26.77 31.07
C THR A 24 -0.13 26.57 30.96
N SER A 25 -0.57 25.47 30.35
CA SER A 25 -1.90 24.89 30.55
C SER A 25 -1.77 23.37 30.48
N SER A 26 -2.30 22.70 31.51
CA SER A 26 -2.13 21.28 31.81
C SER A 26 -2.93 20.36 30.88
N TYR A 27 -2.79 20.54 29.57
CA TYR A 27 -3.25 19.54 28.63
C TYR A 27 -2.10 18.58 28.42
N THR A 28 -2.21 17.42 29.06
CA THR A 28 -1.42 16.24 28.72
C THR A 28 -1.65 15.98 27.23
N CYS A 29 -0.73 16.45 26.39
CA CYS A 29 -0.70 16.14 24.97
C CYS A 29 -0.43 14.64 24.88
N ASP A 30 -1.50 13.87 24.70
CA ASP A 30 -1.42 12.44 24.45
C ASP A 30 -0.93 12.27 23.02
N LEU A 31 0.40 12.20 22.89
CA LEU A 31 1.12 12.07 21.62
C LEU A 31 0.62 10.87 20.79
N LEU A 32 0.10 9.83 21.43
CA LEU A 32 -0.43 8.65 20.75
C LEU A 32 -1.84 8.91 20.20
N SER A 33 -2.70 9.57 20.98
CA SER A 33 -4.04 9.96 20.51
C SER A 33 -3.98 11.06 19.43
N GLU A 34 -3.05 12.01 19.53
CA GLU A 34 -2.89 13.06 18.51
C GLU A 34 -2.40 12.48 17.18
N ALA A 35 -1.58 11.42 17.21
CA ALA A 35 -1.16 10.72 15.99
C ALA A 35 -2.35 10.12 15.22
N LEU A 36 -3.42 9.70 15.91
CA LEU A 36 -4.62 9.11 15.30
C LEU A 36 -5.62 10.15 14.78
N HIS A 37 -5.59 11.37 15.32
CA HIS A 37 -6.59 12.41 15.05
C HIS A 37 -6.06 13.63 14.29
N CYS A 38 -4.74 13.79 14.18
CA CYS A 38 -4.11 14.88 13.45
C CYS A 38 -3.74 14.44 12.02
N PRO A 39 -3.99 15.26 10.99
CA PRO A 39 -3.49 15.00 9.65
C PRO A 39 -1.97 14.84 9.65
N GLN A 40 -1.49 13.68 9.21
CA GLN A 40 -0.06 13.39 9.08
C GLN A 40 0.40 13.68 7.65
N SER A 41 1.55 14.35 7.51
CA SER A 41 2.21 14.49 6.22
C SER A 41 2.93 13.20 5.89
N ILE A 42 2.61 12.60 4.75
CA ILE A 42 3.30 11.39 4.26
C ILE A 42 4.30 11.82 3.19
N GLU A 43 5.59 11.64 3.49
CA GLU A 43 6.65 11.82 2.52
C GLU A 43 6.84 10.52 1.73
N LEU A 44 6.53 10.57 0.43
CA LEU A 44 6.69 9.44 -0.50
C LEU A 44 8.04 9.44 -1.23
N SER A 45 8.97 10.31 -0.80
CA SER A 45 10.27 10.44 -1.43
C SER A 45 11.23 9.33 -1.00
N ASN A 46 12.16 8.97 -1.88
CA ASN A 46 13.26 8.07 -1.56
C ASN A 46 14.57 8.86 -1.42
N ASP A 47 14.54 9.90 -0.58
CA ASP A 47 15.70 10.75 -0.37
C ASP A 47 16.78 10.04 0.43
N VAL A 48 18.00 10.14 -0.08
CA VAL A 48 19.22 9.68 0.59
C VAL A 48 19.42 10.57 1.83
N GLU A 49 19.96 10.00 2.92
CA GLU A 49 20.25 10.72 4.18
C GLU A 49 19.04 11.05 5.07
N THR A 50 17.87 10.52 4.75
CA THR A 50 16.70 10.53 5.64
C THR A 50 16.83 9.49 6.76
N PRO A 51 16.10 9.62 7.89
CA PRO A 51 16.08 8.58 8.92
C PRO A 51 15.69 7.19 8.40
N ILE A 52 14.82 7.12 7.39
CA ILE A 52 14.44 5.86 6.73
C ILE A 52 15.61 5.24 5.94
N ASP A 53 16.47 6.06 5.34
CA ASP A 53 17.68 5.60 4.66
C ASP A 53 18.68 4.95 5.64
N ASN A 54 18.80 5.47 6.86
CA ASN A 54 19.64 4.88 7.90
C ASN A 54 19.19 3.46 8.29
N VAL A 55 17.87 3.27 8.45
CA VAL A 55 17.28 1.95 8.73
C VAL A 55 17.51 1.01 7.55
N ARG A 56 17.27 1.47 6.32
CA ARG A 56 17.50 0.66 5.11
C ARG A 56 18.96 0.22 5.00
N LYS A 57 19.91 1.12 5.21
CA LYS A 57 21.35 0.81 5.24
C LYS A 57 21.70 -0.22 6.30
N LEU A 58 21.09 -0.13 7.48
CA LEU A 58 21.30 -1.10 8.55
C LEU A 58 20.81 -2.51 8.14
N VAL A 59 19.60 -2.60 7.57
CA VAL A 59 19.00 -3.88 7.14
C VAL A 59 19.80 -4.52 5.99
N LEU A 60 20.31 -3.71 5.06
CA LEU A 60 21.09 -4.18 3.91
C LEU A 60 22.57 -4.47 4.23
N ARG A 61 23.03 -4.27 5.47
CA ARG A 61 24.43 -4.59 5.85
C ARG A 61 24.71 -6.09 5.82
N ASP A 62 23.71 -6.90 6.17
CA ASP A 62 23.86 -8.33 6.16
C ASP A 62 23.64 -8.83 4.72
N PRO A 63 24.64 -9.50 4.11
CA PRO A 63 24.52 -10.03 2.77
C PRO A 63 23.64 -11.29 2.80
N ILE A 64 22.34 -11.09 2.95
CA ILE A 64 21.34 -12.13 2.73
C ILE A 64 21.20 -12.28 1.22
N ASP A 65 21.40 -13.49 0.70
CA ASP A 65 21.12 -13.78 -0.70
C ASP A 65 19.65 -13.46 -1.01
N HIS A 66 19.41 -12.78 -2.14
CA HIS A 66 18.08 -12.35 -2.55
C HIS A 66 17.63 -13.21 -3.73
N PRO A 67 17.14 -14.44 -3.47
CA PRO A 67 16.70 -15.31 -4.55
C PRO A 67 15.54 -14.65 -5.31
N PRO A 68 15.37 -14.97 -6.60
CA PRO A 68 14.22 -14.49 -7.35
C PRO A 68 12.93 -14.98 -6.68
N LEU A 69 12.05 -14.05 -6.34
CA LEU A 69 10.78 -14.36 -5.71
C LEU A 69 9.71 -14.66 -6.77
N PHE A 70 9.02 -15.77 -6.54
CA PHE A 70 7.72 -16.06 -7.14
C PHE A 70 6.66 -15.75 -6.09
N CYS A 71 5.61 -15.02 -6.49
CA CYS A 71 4.51 -14.68 -5.61
C CYS A 71 3.18 -14.99 -6.29
N GLU A 72 2.27 -15.63 -5.58
CA GLU A 72 0.89 -15.87 -6.01
C GLU A 72 -0.07 -15.24 -5.02
N MET A 73 -1.21 -14.78 -5.53
CA MET A 73 -2.26 -14.20 -4.72
C MET A 73 -3.54 -15.02 -4.89
N MET A 74 -4.11 -15.42 -3.76
CA MET A 74 -5.33 -16.20 -3.66
C MET A 74 -6.43 -15.35 -3.02
N TYR A 75 -7.68 -15.65 -3.37
CA TYR A 75 -8.88 -15.05 -2.79
C TYR A 75 -9.82 -16.16 -2.31
N LEU A 76 -10.32 -16.03 -1.08
CA LEU A 76 -11.27 -16.97 -0.48
C LEU A 76 -12.68 -16.64 -0.97
N THR A 77 -13.38 -17.63 -1.52
CA THR A 77 -14.75 -17.48 -2.01
C THR A 77 -15.56 -18.74 -1.73
N THR A 78 -16.88 -18.65 -1.74
CA THR A 78 -17.77 -19.82 -1.79
C THR A 78 -17.69 -20.48 -3.16
N ASN A 79 -17.87 -21.81 -3.20
CA ASN A 79 -17.94 -22.57 -4.45
C ASN A 79 -19.32 -22.38 -5.09
N PRO A 80 -19.43 -21.69 -6.25
CA PRO A 80 -20.74 -21.38 -6.84
C PRO A 80 -21.48 -22.62 -7.36
N GLU A 81 -20.80 -23.76 -7.54
CA GLU A 81 -21.41 -25.00 -8.02
C GLU A 81 -22.22 -25.74 -6.94
N GLU A 82 -22.03 -25.39 -5.66
CA GLU A 82 -22.67 -26.08 -4.52
C GLU A 82 -23.74 -25.22 -3.83
N GLU A 83 -23.86 -23.93 -4.19
CA GLU A 83 -24.87 -23.03 -3.63
C GLU A 83 -26.32 -23.43 -3.97
N GLU A 84 -26.54 -24.28 -4.99
CA GLU A 84 -27.88 -24.75 -5.36
C GLU A 84 -28.35 -26.01 -4.61
N PHE A 85 -27.45 -26.76 -3.95
CA PHE A 85 -27.79 -28.09 -3.42
C PHE A 85 -27.41 -28.37 -1.96
N ASP A 86 -26.51 -27.60 -1.34
CA ASP A 86 -26.13 -27.80 0.07
C ASP A 86 -26.29 -26.52 0.92
N GLU A 87 -26.82 -26.67 2.14
CA GLU A 87 -26.98 -25.59 3.13
C GLU A 87 -25.64 -25.02 3.65
N GLU A 88 -24.52 -25.62 3.24
CA GLU A 88 -23.17 -25.31 3.68
C GLU A 88 -22.25 -25.13 2.46
N ALA A 89 -22.29 -23.94 1.85
CA ALA A 89 -21.44 -23.62 0.70
C ALA A 89 -19.95 -23.78 1.06
N GLU A 90 -19.25 -24.70 0.38
CA GLU A 90 -17.83 -24.95 0.67
C GLU A 90 -16.96 -23.73 0.30
N LEU A 91 -16.06 -23.37 1.21
CA LEU A 91 -15.10 -22.29 0.98
C LEU A 91 -13.89 -22.80 0.21
N CYS A 92 -13.53 -22.12 -0.88
CA CYS A 92 -12.39 -22.47 -1.72
C CYS A 92 -11.45 -21.27 -1.96
N TRP A 93 -10.15 -21.55 -2.08
CA TRP A 93 -9.14 -20.56 -2.45
C TRP A 93 -8.97 -20.52 -3.96
N LYS A 94 -9.32 -19.41 -4.59
CA LYS A 94 -9.13 -19.18 -6.03
C LYS A 94 -7.94 -18.27 -6.29
N GLN A 95 -7.06 -18.69 -7.20
CA GLN A 95 -5.95 -17.85 -7.62
C GLN A 95 -6.47 -16.65 -8.41
N ILE A 96 -5.98 -15.45 -8.07
CA ILE A 96 -6.35 -14.20 -8.76
C ILE A 96 -5.19 -13.59 -9.54
N GLY A 97 -3.94 -13.94 -9.19
CA GLY A 97 -2.78 -13.47 -9.94
C GLY A 97 -1.46 -14.06 -9.46
N ARG A 98 -0.40 -13.75 -10.21
CA ARG A 98 0.97 -14.17 -9.93
C ARG A 98 2.01 -13.15 -10.41
N TRP A 99 3.19 -13.20 -9.80
CA TRP A 99 4.30 -12.29 -10.06
C TRP A 99 5.62 -13.03 -10.24
N ILE A 100 6.28 -12.76 -11.36
CA ILE A 100 7.70 -13.02 -11.60
C ILE A 100 8.24 -11.76 -12.28
N LYS A 101 8.68 -10.78 -11.46
CA LYS A 101 8.97 -9.38 -11.87
C LYS A 101 7.74 -8.61 -12.40
N PHE A 102 7.00 -9.20 -13.32
CA PHE A 102 5.75 -8.71 -13.88
C PHE A 102 4.55 -9.45 -13.31
N LYS A 103 3.40 -8.78 -13.28
CA LYS A 103 2.11 -9.31 -12.86
C LYS A 103 1.40 -10.01 -14.02
N GLN A 104 0.73 -11.12 -13.70
CA GLN A 104 -0.31 -11.71 -14.54
C GLN A 104 -1.55 -11.93 -13.68
N VAL A 105 -2.73 -11.71 -14.26
CA VAL A 105 -4.03 -11.84 -13.58
C VAL A 105 -4.81 -12.97 -14.24
N VAL A 106 -5.59 -13.69 -13.46
CA VAL A 106 -6.51 -14.70 -13.96
C VAL A 106 -7.67 -14.02 -14.71
N GLU A 107 -7.96 -14.46 -15.92
CA GLU A 107 -9.01 -13.93 -16.79
C GLU A 107 -9.83 -15.06 -17.41
N GLY A 108 -11.00 -14.70 -17.96
CA GLY A 108 -11.85 -15.66 -18.67
C GLY A 108 -12.34 -16.77 -17.74
N ASP A 109 -12.81 -16.38 -16.55
CA ASP A 109 -13.37 -17.30 -15.56
C ASP A 109 -12.40 -18.44 -15.17
N GLY A 110 -11.14 -18.10 -14.89
CA GLY A 110 -10.15 -19.10 -14.46
C GLY A 110 -9.39 -19.81 -15.59
N THR A 111 -9.75 -19.59 -16.86
CA THR A 111 -9.22 -20.40 -17.96
C THR A 111 -7.85 -19.97 -18.49
N ARG A 112 -7.42 -18.72 -18.22
CA ARG A 112 -6.14 -18.20 -18.72
C ARG A 112 -5.56 -17.10 -17.84
N PHE A 113 -4.27 -16.83 -18.04
CA PHE A 113 -3.60 -15.64 -17.51
C PHE A 113 -3.51 -14.52 -18.55
N SER A 114 -3.54 -13.29 -18.08
CA SER A 114 -3.26 -12.09 -18.88
C SER A 114 -1.80 -12.02 -19.35
N ARG A 115 -1.51 -11.09 -20.26
CA ARG A 115 -0.13 -10.78 -20.64
C ARG A 115 0.63 -10.19 -19.44
N PRO A 116 1.93 -10.51 -19.26
CA PRO A 116 2.74 -9.91 -18.20
C PRO A 116 2.74 -8.38 -18.30
N HIS A 117 2.48 -7.69 -17.19
CA HIS A 117 2.43 -6.23 -17.11
C HIS A 117 2.98 -5.69 -15.78
N LEU A 118 3.27 -4.38 -15.74
CA LEU A 118 3.70 -3.71 -14.52
C LEU A 118 2.53 -3.57 -13.54
N THR A 119 2.80 -3.78 -12.25
CA THR A 119 1.79 -3.61 -11.21
C THR A 119 1.63 -2.12 -10.92
N LEU A 120 0.39 -1.64 -10.99
CA LEU A 120 0.01 -0.32 -10.48
C LEU A 120 -0.80 -0.54 -9.19
N LEU A 121 -0.41 0.14 -8.12
CA LEU A 121 -1.09 0.10 -6.83
C LEU A 121 -1.70 1.47 -6.53
N THR A 122 -2.88 1.47 -5.91
CA THR A 122 -3.46 2.70 -5.38
C THR A 122 -2.73 3.07 -4.09
N VAL A 123 -2.55 4.37 -3.83
CA VAL A 123 -1.96 4.85 -2.57
C VAL A 123 -2.75 4.32 -1.36
N HIS A 124 -4.07 4.25 -1.48
CA HIS A 124 -4.92 3.69 -0.44
C HIS A 124 -4.57 2.24 -0.11
N ALA A 125 -4.42 1.39 -1.13
CA ALA A 125 -4.02 0.00 -0.91
C ALA A 125 -2.63 -0.11 -0.26
N MET A 126 -1.69 0.78 -0.63
CA MET A 126 -0.35 0.78 -0.01
C MET A 126 -0.35 1.19 1.47
N LEU A 127 -1.32 2.01 1.90
CA LEU A 127 -1.43 2.46 3.30
C LEU A 127 -2.21 1.50 4.20
N GLN A 128 -2.99 0.58 3.61
CA GLN A 128 -3.73 -0.44 4.34
C GLN A 128 -2.95 -1.73 4.58
N VAL A 129 -1.89 -1.95 3.78
CA VAL A 129 -0.94 -3.07 3.93
C VAL A 129 -0.06 -2.84 5.15
#